data_AF-A0A0C1MZH6-F1
#
_entry.id   AF-A0A0C1MZH6-F1
#
_cell.length_a   1.000
_cell.length_b   1.000
_cell.length_c   1.000
_cell.angle_alpha   90.00
_cell.angle_beta   90.00
_cell.angle_gamma   90.00
#
_symmetry.space_group_name_H-M   'P 1'
#
loop_
_entity.id
_entity.type
_entity.pdbx_description
1 polymer ?
#
loop_
_entity_poly.entity_id
_entity_poly.type
_entity_poly.pdbx_seq_one_letter_code
_entity_poly.pdbx_strand_id
1 'polypeptide(L)'
;MMPRVRAPELPQNQPWLNAEKPLSLKELRGRVILLDFWTYCCINCLHILPDLKYLEQKYKDSLTVIGIHSAKFNNEKESENIRQAILRYDIEHPVLVDSGFKVWQEYAVRAWPTLIAIDPEGYVIGSVSGEGNRDVLDELIQKLILQHQEKGTMNFQELSLTLEKQRQPLVTPLAFPGKVLATNDVLFIADSGHHRLVISRINGQILHTIGIGQPGLTNGSFNECQFSAPQGMAFDDDKQLLYVADTENHVIRRVDLKHQIVETIAGTGQQSRNIRPHSGVATETALNSPWDLQKVGNSLFIAMAGSHQIWEMNLATGIVRTYAGTGAEACVDGTLTESTFAQPSGITTDGRDLYVADSEGSTIRAAGLVEPLTVRTVCGSGDLFGFGDVDGQGFDVRLQHCLGVEYAQNFLWVADTYNHKIKLVNPQSGNCQTVLGDGIAGLLDGQGKNTRFSEPSGLSVIGSELYIADTNNHTIRRVDLNTFTVTTVQFPSLCSPNLCIPN
;
A
#
# COMPACT_ATOMS: atom_id res chain seq x y z
N MET A 1 -10.50 34.62 27.30
CA MET A 1 -11.21 34.02 26.15
C MET A 1 -10.15 33.68 25.12
N MET A 2 -9.93 32.39 24.80
CA MET A 2 -8.99 32.05 23.73
C MET A 2 -9.52 32.63 22.41
N PRO A 3 -8.73 33.41 21.66
CA PRO A 3 -9.18 33.98 20.39
C PRO A 3 -9.52 32.83 19.42
N ARG A 4 -10.70 32.88 18.80
CA ARG A 4 -11.08 31.91 17.75
C ARG A 4 -10.25 32.19 16.50
N VAL A 5 -9.69 31.14 15.91
CA VAL A 5 -8.92 31.24 14.66
C VAL A 5 -9.83 30.88 13.50
N ARG A 6 -9.95 31.78 12.51
CA ARG A 6 -10.67 31.46 11.27
C ARG A 6 -9.83 30.51 10.42
N ALA A 7 -10.48 29.50 9.86
CA ALA A 7 -9.86 28.57 8.94
C ALA A 7 -9.41 29.31 7.65
N PRO A 8 -8.14 29.19 7.21
CA PRO A 8 -7.71 29.63 5.88
C PRO A 8 -8.56 29.00 4.78
N GLU A 9 -8.95 29.81 3.78
CA GLU A 9 -9.79 29.33 2.67
C GLU A 9 -9.02 28.40 1.73
N LEU A 10 -9.72 27.45 1.11
CA LEU A 10 -9.12 26.49 0.19
C LEU A 10 -8.89 27.12 -1.19
N PRO A 11 -7.74 26.83 -1.83
CA PRO A 11 -7.39 27.41 -3.12
C PRO A 11 -8.35 26.94 -4.22
N GLN A 12 -8.86 27.91 -4.98
CA GLN A 12 -9.81 27.68 -6.07
C GLN A 12 -9.13 27.35 -7.42
N ASN A 13 -7.81 27.53 -7.49
CA ASN A 13 -7.01 27.37 -8.70
C ASN A 13 -6.13 26.11 -8.69
N GLN A 14 -6.39 25.18 -7.77
CA GLN A 14 -5.71 23.90 -7.68
C GLN A 14 -6.62 22.77 -8.21
N PRO A 15 -6.06 21.64 -8.65
CA PRO A 15 -6.85 20.48 -9.05
C PRO A 15 -7.64 19.89 -7.87
N TRP A 16 -8.86 19.45 -8.17
CA TRP A 16 -9.74 18.73 -7.25
C TRP A 16 -10.18 17.40 -7.87
N LEU A 17 -10.23 16.37 -7.03
CA LEU A 17 -10.72 15.02 -7.35
C LEU A 17 -11.93 14.71 -6.46
N ASN A 18 -12.80 13.80 -6.89
CA ASN A 18 -14.08 13.53 -6.22
C ASN A 18 -14.98 14.79 -6.06
N ALA A 19 -14.79 15.80 -6.92
CA ALA A 19 -15.58 17.03 -6.92
C ALA A 19 -15.76 17.55 -8.35
N GLU A 20 -16.90 18.18 -8.64
CA GLU A 20 -17.15 18.80 -9.95
C GLU A 20 -16.50 20.17 -10.09
N LYS A 21 -16.35 20.87 -8.97
CA LYS A 21 -15.76 22.20 -8.86
C LYS A 21 -14.98 22.29 -7.54
N PRO A 22 -14.00 23.20 -7.45
CA PRO A 22 -13.33 23.51 -6.19
C PRO A 22 -14.34 23.82 -5.07
N LEU A 23 -14.07 23.30 -3.87
CA LEU A 23 -14.88 23.60 -2.69
C LEU A 23 -14.39 24.87 -2.00
N SER A 24 -15.29 25.57 -1.31
CA SER A 24 -14.99 26.73 -0.46
C SER A 24 -15.52 26.50 0.93
N LEU A 25 -14.71 26.76 1.95
CA LEU A 25 -15.13 26.70 3.35
C LEU A 25 -16.23 27.70 3.65
N LYS A 26 -16.26 28.84 2.94
CA LYS A 26 -17.37 29.80 3.04
C LYS A 26 -18.70 29.22 2.54
N GLU A 27 -18.68 28.47 1.44
CA GLU A 27 -19.87 27.79 0.89
C GLU A 27 -20.32 26.60 1.74
N LEU A 28 -19.36 25.97 2.45
CA LEU A 28 -19.61 24.84 3.35
C LEU A 28 -20.03 25.25 4.77
N ARG A 29 -20.24 26.55 5.04
CA ARG A 29 -20.79 27.01 6.32
C ARG A 29 -22.12 26.31 6.61
N GLY A 30 -22.32 25.93 7.85
CA GLY A 30 -23.43 25.06 8.25
C GLY A 30 -23.03 23.60 8.48
N ARG A 31 -21.81 23.20 8.09
CA ARG A 31 -21.32 21.82 8.24
C ARG A 31 -20.07 21.78 9.11
N VAL A 32 -19.86 20.69 9.82
CA VAL A 32 -18.56 20.40 10.41
C VAL A 32 -17.62 19.99 9.27
N ILE A 33 -16.40 20.53 9.24
CA ILE A 33 -15.40 20.14 8.25
C ILE A 33 -14.24 19.44 8.95
N LEU A 34 -13.79 18.32 8.37
CA LEU A 34 -12.59 17.61 8.78
C LEU A 34 -11.61 17.63 7.61
N LEU A 35 -10.53 18.41 7.74
CA LEU A 35 -9.45 18.37 6.77
C LEU A 35 -8.50 17.23 7.13
N ASP A 36 -8.18 16.36 6.17
CA ASP A 36 -7.20 15.29 6.29
C ASP A 36 -5.96 15.62 5.47
N PHE A 37 -4.83 15.93 6.12
CA PHE A 37 -3.57 16.16 5.45
C PHE A 37 -2.83 14.84 5.28
N TRP A 38 -2.82 14.32 4.06
CA TRP A 38 -2.40 12.95 3.77
C TRP A 38 -1.53 12.85 2.51
N THR A 39 -0.92 11.69 2.32
CA THR A 39 -0.20 11.28 1.11
C THR A 39 -0.38 9.76 0.96
N TYR A 40 -0.50 9.24 -0.26
CA TYR A 40 -0.94 7.86 -0.47
C TYR A 40 0.18 6.81 -0.31
N CYS A 41 1.44 7.23 -0.21
CA CYS A 41 2.57 6.35 0.06
C CYS A 41 2.62 5.88 1.53
N CYS A 42 2.11 6.70 2.45
CA CYS A 42 2.33 6.57 3.89
C CYS A 42 1.33 5.61 4.53
N ILE A 43 1.81 4.53 5.12
CA ILE A 43 0.97 3.51 5.76
C ILE A 43 0.11 4.08 6.91
N ASN A 44 0.62 5.06 7.64
CA ASN A 44 -0.12 5.75 8.70
C ASN A 44 -1.35 6.52 8.14
N CYS A 45 -1.24 7.08 6.94
CA CYS A 45 -2.38 7.69 6.25
C CYS A 45 -3.39 6.64 5.81
N LEU A 46 -2.93 5.52 5.27
CA LEU A 46 -3.81 4.44 4.82
C LEU A 46 -4.63 3.86 5.99
N HIS A 47 -4.02 3.72 7.17
CA HIS A 47 -4.71 3.19 8.37
C HIS A 47 -5.86 4.05 8.88
N ILE A 48 -5.90 5.36 8.57
CA ILE A 48 -7.02 6.21 9.00
C ILE A 48 -8.17 6.26 7.98
N LEU A 49 -7.98 5.76 6.75
CA LEU A 49 -9.04 5.78 5.73
C LEU A 49 -10.32 5.04 6.18
N PRO A 50 -10.26 3.87 6.85
CA PRO A 50 -11.45 3.23 7.43
C PRO A 50 -12.13 4.08 8.50
N ASP A 51 -11.35 4.80 9.31
CA ASP A 51 -11.86 5.71 10.34
C ASP A 51 -12.62 6.89 9.70
N LEU A 52 -12.06 7.48 8.64
CA LEU A 52 -12.69 8.55 7.87
C LEU A 52 -13.98 8.07 7.21
N LYS A 53 -13.96 6.89 6.57
CA LYS A 53 -15.14 6.29 5.95
C LYS A 53 -16.27 6.06 6.96
N TYR A 54 -15.93 5.60 8.17
CA TYR A 54 -16.90 5.47 9.27
C TYR A 54 -17.54 6.81 9.62
N LEU A 55 -16.73 7.86 9.82
CA LEU A 55 -17.22 9.19 10.19
C LEU A 55 -18.08 9.82 9.08
N GLU A 56 -17.67 9.67 7.82
CA GLU A 56 -18.42 10.13 6.65
C GLU A 56 -19.80 9.48 6.56
N GLN A 57 -19.88 8.16 6.78
CA GLN A 57 -21.15 7.44 6.77
C GLN A 57 -22.05 7.83 7.94
N LYS A 58 -21.47 7.96 9.15
CA LYS A 58 -22.21 8.30 10.37
C LYS A 58 -22.80 9.71 10.33
N TYR A 59 -22.06 10.67 9.75
CA TYR A 59 -22.40 12.09 9.75
C TYR A 59 -22.61 12.67 8.35
N LYS A 60 -23.09 11.85 7.40
CA LYS A 60 -23.20 12.19 5.98
C LYS A 60 -23.93 13.51 5.70
N ASP A 61 -24.96 13.82 6.48
CA ASP A 61 -25.78 15.01 6.34
C ASP A 61 -25.16 16.27 6.98
N SER A 62 -24.10 16.15 7.79
CA SER A 62 -23.63 17.20 8.71
C SER A 62 -22.10 17.40 8.74
N LEU A 63 -21.33 16.40 8.29
CA LEU A 63 -19.87 16.42 8.17
C LEU A 63 -19.45 16.46 6.70
N THR A 64 -18.37 17.18 6.40
CA THR A 64 -17.63 17.02 5.15
C THR A 64 -16.17 16.77 5.47
N VAL A 65 -15.68 15.58 5.11
CA VAL A 65 -14.24 15.29 5.08
C VAL A 65 -13.68 15.85 3.78
N ILE A 66 -12.49 16.46 3.83
CA ILE A 66 -11.75 16.91 2.65
C ILE A 66 -10.31 16.44 2.79
N GLY A 67 -9.87 15.60 1.86
CA GLY A 67 -8.47 15.18 1.76
C GLY A 67 -7.63 16.31 1.17
N ILE A 68 -6.66 16.80 1.91
CA ILE A 68 -5.61 17.70 1.45
C ILE A 68 -4.38 16.84 1.13
N HIS A 69 -4.25 16.43 -0.13
CA HIS A 69 -3.16 15.58 -0.56
C HIS A 69 -1.88 16.41 -0.70
N SER A 70 -0.97 16.28 0.27
CA SER A 70 0.32 16.95 0.32
C SER A 70 1.42 15.91 0.10
N ALA A 71 1.93 15.84 -1.13
CA ALA A 71 2.81 14.78 -1.62
C ALA A 71 4.17 14.72 -0.89
N LYS A 72 4.56 13.55 -0.36
CA LYS A 72 5.93 13.31 0.14
C LYS A 72 6.91 13.14 -1.02
N PHE A 73 6.59 12.27 -1.98
CA PHE A 73 7.42 11.94 -3.14
C PHE A 73 7.06 12.78 -4.38
N ASN A 74 7.94 12.79 -5.38
CA ASN A 74 7.70 13.55 -6.61
C ASN A 74 6.57 12.93 -7.44
N ASN A 75 6.49 11.60 -7.51
CA ASN A 75 5.43 10.87 -8.23
C ASN A 75 4.02 11.21 -7.72
N GLU A 76 3.88 11.47 -6.43
CA GLU A 76 2.58 11.77 -5.81
C GLU A 76 2.08 13.20 -6.10
N LYS A 77 2.88 14.05 -6.77
CA LYS A 77 2.45 15.39 -7.18
C LYS A 77 1.54 15.37 -8.41
N GLU A 78 1.58 14.29 -9.20
CA GLU A 78 0.81 14.14 -10.42
C GLU A 78 -0.63 13.76 -10.11
N SER A 79 -1.60 14.54 -10.60
CA SER A 79 -3.02 14.35 -10.27
C SER A 79 -3.57 13.01 -10.73
N GLU A 80 -3.04 12.43 -11.80
CA GLU A 80 -3.49 11.12 -12.27
C GLU A 80 -3.05 10.00 -11.33
N ASN A 81 -1.84 10.05 -10.77
CA ASN A 81 -1.40 9.07 -9.78
C ASN A 81 -2.24 9.14 -8.50
N ILE A 82 -2.61 10.36 -8.07
CA ILE A 82 -3.53 10.56 -6.95
C ILE A 82 -4.91 9.99 -7.29
N ARG A 83 -5.42 10.17 -8.52
CA ARG A 83 -6.69 9.57 -8.97
C ARG A 83 -6.63 8.04 -8.88
N GLN A 84 -5.54 7.42 -9.34
CA GLN A 84 -5.34 5.98 -9.23
C GLN A 84 -5.32 5.52 -7.76
N ALA A 85 -4.68 6.28 -6.86
CA ALA A 85 -4.71 5.98 -5.42
C ALA A 85 -6.12 6.11 -4.80
N ILE A 86 -6.89 7.13 -5.19
CA ILE A 86 -8.29 7.29 -4.78
C ILE A 86 -9.13 6.07 -5.18
N LEU A 87 -8.94 5.58 -6.41
CA LEU A 87 -9.62 4.37 -6.90
C LEU A 87 -9.14 3.11 -6.16
N ARG A 88 -7.83 2.99 -5.93
CA ARG A 88 -7.21 1.84 -5.26
C ARG A 88 -7.67 1.67 -3.81
N TYR A 89 -7.80 2.77 -3.07
CA TYR A 89 -8.16 2.77 -1.65
C TYR A 89 -9.63 3.14 -1.38
N ASP A 90 -10.46 3.19 -2.44
CA ASP A 90 -11.90 3.50 -2.38
C ASP A 90 -12.23 4.78 -1.57
N ILE A 91 -11.49 5.85 -1.82
CA ILE A 91 -11.69 7.15 -1.19
C ILE A 91 -12.88 7.85 -1.84
N GLU A 92 -13.90 8.21 -1.04
CA GLU A 92 -15.14 8.83 -1.53
C GLU A 92 -15.25 10.33 -1.24
N HIS A 93 -14.43 10.87 -0.33
CA HIS A 93 -14.44 12.30 -0.03
C HIS A 93 -13.69 13.12 -1.10
N PRO A 94 -14.00 14.43 -1.22
CA PRO A 94 -13.28 15.36 -2.09
C PRO A 94 -11.79 15.44 -1.72
N VAL A 95 -10.92 15.47 -2.73
CA VAL A 95 -9.48 15.59 -2.54
C VAL A 95 -8.95 16.82 -3.27
N LEU A 96 -8.31 17.72 -2.53
CA LEU A 96 -7.54 18.83 -3.05
C LEU A 96 -6.09 18.40 -3.25
N VAL A 97 -5.52 18.69 -4.42
CA VAL A 97 -4.10 18.46 -4.72
C VAL A 97 -3.26 19.65 -4.25
N ASP A 98 -2.59 19.52 -3.10
CA ASP A 98 -1.72 20.56 -2.51
C ASP A 98 -0.23 20.24 -2.71
N SER A 99 0.17 20.07 -3.98
CA SER A 99 1.55 19.68 -4.36
C SER A 99 2.64 20.67 -3.93
N GLY A 100 2.25 21.93 -3.65
CA GLY A 100 3.13 22.99 -3.18
C GLY A 100 3.17 23.17 -1.66
N PHE A 101 2.50 22.31 -0.88
CA PHE A 101 2.37 22.42 0.58
C PHE A 101 1.81 23.78 1.04
N LYS A 102 0.99 24.45 0.21
CA LYS A 102 0.49 25.78 0.55
C LYS A 102 -0.53 25.68 1.67
N VAL A 103 -1.52 24.81 1.52
CA VAL A 103 -2.56 24.60 2.54
C VAL A 103 -1.93 23.96 3.77
N TRP A 104 -1.01 23.00 3.58
CA TRP A 104 -0.22 22.43 4.67
C TRP A 104 0.46 23.51 5.55
N GLN A 105 1.11 24.49 4.92
CA GLN A 105 1.78 25.59 5.63
C GLN A 105 0.79 26.56 6.27
N GLU A 106 -0.30 26.91 5.59
CA GLU A 106 -1.34 27.80 6.11
C GLU A 106 -2.00 27.25 7.39
N TYR A 107 -2.10 25.92 7.49
CA TYR A 107 -2.59 25.22 8.68
C TYR A 107 -1.49 24.75 9.65
N ALA A 108 -0.23 25.11 9.38
CA ALA A 108 0.94 24.78 10.21
C ALA A 108 1.11 23.28 10.51
N VAL A 109 0.77 22.44 9.54
CA VAL A 109 0.88 20.98 9.65
C VAL A 109 2.35 20.53 9.68
N ARG A 110 2.63 19.42 10.37
CA ARG A 110 4.01 18.92 10.59
C ARG A 110 4.17 17.40 10.47
N ALA A 111 3.09 16.66 10.27
CA ALA A 111 3.13 15.21 10.23
C ALA A 111 1.99 14.66 9.37
N TRP A 112 2.25 13.54 8.71
CA TRP A 112 1.24 12.74 8.02
C TRP A 112 0.77 11.58 8.91
N PRO A 113 -0.53 11.28 8.98
CA PRO A 113 -1.63 12.19 8.68
C PRO A 113 -1.76 13.28 9.75
N THR A 114 -2.42 14.40 9.42
CA THR A 114 -2.92 15.36 10.41
C THR A 114 -4.36 15.73 10.07
N LEU A 115 -5.23 15.67 11.07
CA LEU A 115 -6.65 15.96 10.95
C LEU A 115 -6.97 17.29 11.64
N ILE A 116 -7.70 18.16 10.95
CA ILE A 116 -8.11 19.48 11.47
C ILE A 116 -9.62 19.62 11.43
N ALA A 117 -10.23 19.83 12.60
CA ALA A 117 -11.65 20.03 12.75
C ALA A 117 -12.00 21.53 12.70
N ILE A 118 -12.97 21.88 11.85
CA ILE A 118 -13.49 23.24 11.67
C ILE A 118 -14.99 23.22 11.95
N ASP A 119 -15.46 24.20 12.73
CA ASP A 119 -16.87 24.33 13.08
C ASP A 119 -17.74 24.89 11.92
N PRO A 120 -19.07 24.76 12.01
CA PRO A 120 -20.02 25.29 11.02
C PRO A 120 -19.94 26.80 10.74
N GLU A 121 -19.29 27.58 11.60
CA GLU A 121 -19.08 29.02 11.41
C GLU A 121 -17.74 29.35 10.70
N GLY A 122 -16.91 28.34 10.45
CA GLY A 122 -15.62 28.43 9.75
C GLY A 122 -14.43 28.72 10.68
N TYR A 123 -14.48 28.26 11.93
CA TYR A 123 -13.37 28.40 12.88
C TYR A 123 -12.71 27.07 13.20
N VAL A 124 -11.38 27.07 13.28
CA VAL A 124 -10.59 25.90 13.67
C VAL A 124 -10.86 25.60 15.14
N ILE A 125 -11.25 24.36 15.43
CA ILE A 125 -11.55 23.87 16.78
C ILE A 125 -10.37 23.12 17.38
N GLY A 126 -9.66 22.34 16.56
CA GLY A 126 -8.54 21.54 17.01
C GLY A 126 -7.89 20.78 15.87
N SER A 127 -6.75 20.18 16.18
CA SER A 127 -5.96 19.35 15.28
C SER A 127 -5.44 18.13 16.03
N VAL A 128 -5.36 16.99 15.35
CA VAL A 128 -4.73 15.77 15.87
C VAL A 128 -3.85 15.17 14.78
N SER A 129 -2.64 14.73 15.14
CA SER A 129 -1.69 14.13 14.20
C SER A 129 -1.51 12.64 14.49
N GLY A 130 -1.25 11.87 13.44
CA GLY A 130 -1.08 10.43 13.52
C GLY A 130 -2.40 9.65 13.49
N GLU A 131 -2.26 8.32 13.52
CA GLU A 131 -3.35 7.36 13.40
C GLU A 131 -4.05 7.02 14.73
N GLY A 132 -5.21 6.38 14.67
CA GLY A 132 -5.89 5.79 15.84
C GLY A 132 -6.72 6.76 16.68
N ASN A 133 -7.21 7.85 16.08
CA ASN A 133 -7.93 8.92 16.76
C ASN A 133 -9.45 8.92 16.48
N ARG A 134 -10.01 7.85 15.90
CA ARG A 134 -11.44 7.77 15.49
C ARG A 134 -12.40 8.16 16.60
N ASP A 135 -12.30 7.54 17.77
CA ASP A 135 -13.27 7.76 18.86
C ASP A 135 -13.22 9.21 19.38
N VAL A 136 -12.03 9.81 19.44
CA VAL A 136 -11.84 11.22 19.84
C VAL A 136 -12.47 12.17 18.82
N LEU A 137 -12.31 11.88 17.52
CA LEU A 137 -12.91 12.66 16.44
C LEU A 137 -14.44 12.51 16.43
N ASP A 138 -14.92 11.29 16.64
CA ASP A 138 -16.35 10.96 16.71
C ASP A 138 -17.05 11.77 17.82
N GLU A 139 -16.51 11.74 19.04
CA GLU A 139 -17.01 12.53 20.16
C GLU A 139 -16.96 14.05 19.88
N LEU A 140 -15.88 14.54 19.29
CA LEU A 140 -15.73 15.95 18.92
C LEU A 140 -16.78 16.39 17.90
N ILE A 141 -16.95 15.63 16.83
CA ILE A 141 -17.91 15.92 15.75
C ILE A 141 -19.33 15.90 16.31
N GLN A 142 -19.69 14.88 17.10
CA GLN A 142 -21.00 14.81 17.74
C GLN A 142 -21.28 16.06 18.60
N LYS A 143 -20.30 16.48 19.41
CA LYS A 143 -20.41 17.66 20.26
C LYS A 143 -20.58 18.94 19.45
N LEU A 144 -19.82 19.11 18.36
CA LEU A 144 -19.93 20.29 17.49
C LEU A 144 -21.30 20.36 16.81
N ILE A 145 -21.81 19.23 16.31
CA ILE A 145 -23.14 19.17 15.70
C ILE A 145 -24.22 19.60 16.68
N LEU A 146 -24.24 19.04 17.90
CA LEU A 146 -25.22 19.38 18.94
C LEU A 146 -25.16 20.88 19.29
N GLN A 147 -23.96 21.40 19.55
CA GLN A 147 -23.77 22.81 19.90
C GLN A 147 -24.23 23.77 18.80
N HIS A 148 -23.94 23.45 17.54
CA HIS A 148 -24.30 24.32 16.43
C HIS A 148 -25.75 24.14 15.99
N GLN A 149 -26.38 23.00 16.28
CA GLN A 149 -27.81 22.79 16.14
C GLN A 149 -28.59 23.66 17.14
N GLU A 150 -28.19 23.69 18.41
CA GLU A 150 -28.79 24.58 19.42
C GLU A 150 -28.65 26.06 19.06
N LYS A 151 -27.51 26.44 18.44
CA LYS A 151 -27.28 27.81 17.95
C LYS A 151 -28.01 28.15 16.64
N GLY A 152 -28.62 27.17 15.96
CA GLY A 152 -29.26 27.38 14.65
C GLY A 152 -28.28 27.65 13.51
N THR A 153 -27.02 27.21 13.65
CA THR A 153 -25.96 27.40 12.64
C THR A 153 -25.61 26.13 11.87
N MET A 154 -26.38 25.05 12.03
CA MET A 154 -26.22 23.80 11.26
C MET A 154 -27.07 23.80 9.98
N ASN A 155 -26.57 23.13 8.95
CA ASN A 155 -27.26 22.78 7.72
C ASN A 155 -27.09 21.28 7.44
N PHE A 156 -28.19 20.52 7.53
CA PHE A 156 -28.21 19.06 7.39
C PHE A 156 -28.42 18.59 5.93
N GLN A 157 -27.85 19.30 4.96
CA GLN A 157 -27.98 18.97 3.54
C GLN A 157 -26.75 18.22 3.04
N GLU A 158 -26.91 16.95 2.65
CA GLU A 158 -25.83 16.17 2.03
C GLU A 158 -25.18 16.89 0.84
N LEU A 159 -23.85 16.80 0.76
CA LEU A 159 -23.08 17.34 -0.36
C LEU A 159 -23.15 16.37 -1.54
N SER A 160 -23.61 16.85 -2.70
CA SER A 160 -23.58 16.07 -3.93
C SER A 160 -22.17 16.10 -4.52
N LEU A 161 -21.55 14.93 -4.65
CA LEU A 161 -20.21 14.74 -5.17
C LEU A 161 -20.24 13.80 -6.37
N THR A 162 -19.35 14.06 -7.33
CA THR A 162 -19.12 13.17 -8.48
C THR A 162 -17.80 12.47 -8.28
N LEU A 163 -17.87 11.19 -7.88
CA LEU A 163 -16.73 10.39 -7.48
C LEU A 163 -15.91 9.94 -8.68
N GLU A 164 -14.61 9.74 -8.48
CA GLU A 164 -13.72 9.25 -9.53
C GLU A 164 -14.11 7.85 -10.02
N LYS A 165 -14.53 6.97 -9.12
CA LYS A 165 -15.04 5.65 -9.47
C LYS A 165 -16.32 5.66 -10.31
N GLN A 166 -17.07 6.77 -10.31
CA GLN A 166 -18.23 6.96 -11.19
C GLN A 166 -17.80 7.45 -12.58
N ARG A 167 -16.73 8.25 -12.65
CA ARG A 167 -16.17 8.77 -13.90
C ARG A 167 -15.38 7.70 -14.66
N GLN A 168 -14.65 6.87 -13.94
CA GLN A 168 -13.84 5.77 -14.46
C GLN A 168 -14.12 4.49 -13.67
N PRO A 169 -15.22 3.78 -14.00
CA PRO A 169 -15.51 2.50 -13.37
C PRO A 169 -14.40 1.48 -13.64
N LEU A 170 -14.02 0.74 -12.60
CA LEU A 170 -12.98 -0.30 -12.70
C LEU A 170 -13.55 -1.56 -13.35
N VAL A 171 -13.37 -1.67 -14.67
CA VAL A 171 -13.96 -2.75 -15.50
C VAL A 171 -12.91 -3.70 -16.09
N THR A 172 -11.64 -3.51 -15.75
CA THR A 172 -10.52 -4.33 -16.22
C THR A 172 -10.55 -5.73 -15.59
N PRO A 173 -9.98 -6.77 -16.24
CA PRO A 173 -9.93 -8.13 -15.68
C PRO A 173 -9.19 -8.23 -14.33
N LEU A 174 -8.08 -7.49 -14.21
CA LEU A 174 -7.36 -7.26 -12.95
C LEU A 174 -7.57 -5.82 -12.52
N ALA A 175 -7.41 -5.54 -11.24
CA ALA A 175 -7.56 -4.24 -10.62
C ALA A 175 -6.42 -4.04 -9.63
N PHE A 176 -5.48 -3.14 -9.95
CA PHE A 176 -4.34 -2.83 -9.08
C PHE A 176 -3.65 -4.09 -8.53
N PRO A 177 -3.19 -5.02 -9.40
CA PRO A 177 -2.53 -6.23 -8.92
C PRO A 177 -1.29 -5.83 -8.11
N GLY A 178 -1.27 -6.13 -6.83
CA GLY A 178 -0.23 -5.64 -5.91
C GLY A 178 1.04 -6.50 -5.97
N LYS A 179 0.89 -7.82 -6.10
CA LYS A 179 2.00 -8.78 -6.14
C LYS A 179 1.71 -9.92 -7.11
N VAL A 180 2.79 -10.52 -7.63
CA VAL A 180 2.76 -11.70 -8.49
C VAL A 180 3.81 -12.68 -7.99
N LEU A 181 3.47 -13.98 -7.99
CA LEU A 181 4.40 -15.07 -7.70
C LEU A 181 4.33 -16.06 -8.86
N ALA A 182 5.48 -16.37 -9.45
CA ALA A 182 5.60 -17.30 -10.57
C ALA A 182 6.21 -18.62 -10.13
N THR A 183 5.68 -19.70 -10.69
CA THR A 183 6.28 -21.05 -10.67
C THR A 183 6.48 -21.51 -12.11
N ASN A 184 6.97 -22.73 -12.33
CA ASN A 184 7.26 -23.24 -13.68
C ASN A 184 6.06 -23.12 -14.65
N ASP A 185 4.85 -23.39 -14.17
CA ASP A 185 3.65 -23.42 -15.02
C ASP A 185 2.52 -22.49 -14.57
N VAL A 186 2.61 -21.93 -13.35
CA VAL A 186 1.51 -21.23 -12.69
C VAL A 186 1.95 -19.84 -12.23
N LEU A 187 1.09 -18.85 -12.44
CA LEU A 187 1.14 -17.52 -11.86
C LEU A 187 0.07 -17.39 -10.78
N PHE A 188 0.48 -16.98 -9.60
CA PHE A 188 -0.39 -16.50 -8.53
C PHE A 188 -0.36 -14.98 -8.55
N ILE A 189 -1.52 -14.35 -8.61
CA ILE A 189 -1.68 -12.90 -8.70
C ILE A 189 -2.56 -12.45 -7.55
N ALA A 190 -2.05 -11.50 -6.77
CA ALA A 190 -2.86 -10.80 -5.78
C ALA A 190 -3.56 -9.64 -6.51
N ASP A 191 -4.83 -9.88 -6.88
CA ASP A 191 -5.69 -8.93 -7.59
C ASP A 191 -6.31 -7.96 -6.56
N SER A 192 -5.45 -7.11 -6.00
CA SER A 192 -5.70 -6.39 -4.74
C SER A 192 -6.94 -5.50 -4.80
N GLY A 193 -7.13 -4.74 -5.88
CA GLY A 193 -8.28 -3.87 -6.08
C GLY A 193 -9.60 -4.61 -6.36
N HIS A 194 -9.55 -5.91 -6.64
CA HIS A 194 -10.72 -6.77 -6.64
C HIS A 194 -10.82 -7.64 -5.37
N HIS A 195 -9.97 -7.44 -4.36
CA HIS A 195 -10.03 -8.19 -3.09
C HIS A 195 -10.07 -9.73 -3.28
N ARG A 196 -9.30 -10.24 -4.24
CA ARG A 196 -9.26 -11.67 -4.58
C ARG A 196 -7.86 -12.11 -5.01
N LEU A 197 -7.68 -13.42 -5.19
CA LEU A 197 -6.51 -14.01 -5.84
C LEU A 197 -6.90 -14.58 -7.19
N VAL A 198 -5.99 -14.48 -8.16
CA VAL A 198 -6.11 -15.12 -9.47
C VAL A 198 -4.96 -16.10 -9.64
N ILE A 199 -5.29 -17.37 -9.88
CA ILE A 199 -4.35 -18.41 -10.23
C ILE A 199 -4.52 -18.72 -11.70
N SER A 200 -3.44 -18.62 -12.47
CA SER A 200 -3.46 -18.85 -13.91
C SER A 200 -2.25 -19.67 -14.34
N ARG A 201 -2.32 -20.27 -15.52
CA ARG A 201 -1.12 -20.76 -16.21
C ARG A 201 -0.29 -19.56 -16.70
N ILE A 202 1.00 -19.76 -16.89
CA ILE A 202 1.90 -18.73 -17.48
C ILE A 202 1.46 -18.23 -18.87
N ASN A 203 0.61 -18.98 -19.58
CA ASN A 203 0.02 -18.58 -20.86
C ASN A 203 -1.27 -17.74 -20.72
N GLY A 204 -1.70 -17.43 -19.50
CA GLY A 204 -2.90 -16.64 -19.20
C GLY A 204 -4.19 -17.43 -19.01
N GLN A 205 -4.18 -18.76 -19.13
CA GLN A 205 -5.36 -19.59 -18.84
C GLN A 205 -5.68 -19.56 -17.35
N ILE A 206 -6.88 -19.10 -16.98
CA ILE A 206 -7.32 -19.07 -15.58
C ILE A 206 -7.57 -20.48 -15.05
N LEU A 207 -7.00 -20.79 -13.89
CA LEU A 207 -7.17 -22.04 -13.15
C LEU A 207 -8.17 -21.85 -12.01
N HIS A 208 -7.99 -20.80 -11.21
CA HIS A 208 -8.87 -20.47 -10.09
C HIS A 208 -8.97 -18.96 -9.92
N THR A 209 -10.15 -18.49 -9.52
CA THR A 209 -10.37 -17.20 -8.88
C THR A 209 -10.79 -17.47 -7.45
N ILE A 210 -10.08 -16.92 -6.48
CA ILE A 210 -10.27 -17.24 -5.06
C ILE A 210 -10.67 -15.96 -4.34
N GLY A 211 -11.87 -15.95 -3.76
CA GLY A 211 -12.47 -14.80 -3.12
C GLY A 211 -13.63 -14.23 -3.93
N ILE A 212 -14.70 -13.81 -3.25
CA ILE A 212 -15.94 -13.34 -3.89
C ILE A 212 -15.85 -11.94 -4.53
N GLY A 213 -14.69 -11.29 -4.43
CA GLY A 213 -14.47 -9.97 -5.02
C GLY A 213 -14.94 -8.78 -4.17
N GLN A 214 -15.19 -8.99 -2.87
CA GLN A 214 -15.62 -7.96 -1.92
C GLN A 214 -14.74 -8.00 -0.67
N PRO A 215 -14.36 -6.82 -0.11
CA PRO A 215 -13.53 -6.76 1.09
C PRO A 215 -14.17 -7.51 2.26
N GLY A 216 -13.38 -8.31 2.97
CA GLY A 216 -13.81 -9.03 4.18
C GLY A 216 -12.81 -10.09 4.62
N LEU A 217 -13.10 -10.74 5.76
CA LEU A 217 -12.20 -11.71 6.42
C LEU A 217 -12.77 -13.14 6.46
N THR A 218 -13.85 -13.41 5.71
CA THR A 218 -14.53 -14.71 5.73
C THR A 218 -13.59 -15.83 5.24
N ASN A 219 -13.46 -16.90 6.01
CA ASN A 219 -12.79 -18.15 5.63
C ASN A 219 -13.75 -19.07 4.86
N GLY A 220 -13.25 -20.17 4.30
CA GLY A 220 -14.10 -21.18 3.65
C GLY A 220 -13.57 -21.60 2.29
N SER A 221 -14.47 -22.07 1.42
CA SER A 221 -14.08 -22.48 0.07
C SER A 221 -13.64 -21.27 -0.79
N PHE A 222 -13.03 -21.54 -1.94
CA PHE A 222 -12.60 -20.49 -2.88
C PHE A 222 -13.72 -19.52 -3.31
N ASN A 223 -14.98 -19.98 -3.33
CA ASN A 223 -16.15 -19.19 -3.74
C ASN A 223 -16.91 -18.53 -2.58
N GLU A 224 -16.45 -18.70 -1.34
CA GLU A 224 -17.08 -18.15 -0.14
C GLU A 224 -16.15 -17.19 0.61
N CYS A 225 -14.84 -17.44 0.53
CA CYS A 225 -13.87 -16.64 1.25
C CYS A 225 -13.84 -15.18 0.77
N GLN A 226 -13.35 -14.31 1.64
CA GLN A 226 -13.11 -12.90 1.34
C GLN A 226 -11.69 -12.54 1.74
N PHE A 227 -11.08 -11.63 0.99
CA PHE A 227 -9.82 -10.94 1.32
C PHE A 227 -10.11 -9.44 1.40
N SER A 228 -9.15 -8.64 1.88
CA SER A 228 -9.17 -7.19 1.75
C SER A 228 -7.80 -6.68 1.29
N ALA A 229 -7.72 -6.29 0.02
CA ALA A 229 -6.50 -5.81 -0.64
C ALA A 229 -5.29 -6.72 -0.38
N PRO A 230 -5.37 -8.03 -0.73
CA PRO A 230 -4.25 -8.95 -0.52
C PRO A 230 -3.02 -8.49 -1.30
N GLN A 231 -1.83 -8.70 -0.74
CA GLN A 231 -0.53 -8.34 -1.31
C GLN A 231 0.35 -9.59 -1.47
N GLY A 232 1.49 -9.65 -0.80
CA GLY A 232 2.50 -10.66 -1.08
C GLY A 232 2.12 -12.06 -0.71
N MET A 233 2.79 -13.00 -1.38
CA MET A 233 2.45 -14.40 -1.33
C MET A 233 3.73 -15.23 -1.23
N ALA A 234 3.64 -16.39 -0.57
CA ALA A 234 4.71 -17.39 -0.56
C ALA A 234 4.13 -18.77 -0.80
N PHE A 235 4.72 -19.54 -1.71
CA PHE A 235 4.22 -20.86 -2.09
C PHE A 235 5.08 -21.99 -1.51
N ASP A 236 4.44 -22.96 -0.88
CA ASP A 236 5.02 -24.23 -0.44
C ASP A 236 4.60 -25.33 -1.42
N ASP A 237 5.47 -25.63 -2.38
CA ASP A 237 5.21 -26.59 -3.46
C ASP A 237 5.03 -28.02 -2.93
N ASP A 238 5.80 -28.43 -1.92
CA ASP A 238 5.69 -29.77 -1.34
C ASP A 238 4.29 -30.01 -0.76
N LYS A 239 3.77 -29.01 -0.05
CA LYS A 239 2.45 -29.09 0.59
C LYS A 239 1.32 -28.67 -0.33
N GLN A 240 1.60 -27.94 -1.42
CA GLN A 240 0.62 -27.23 -2.26
C GLN A 240 -0.19 -26.21 -1.45
N LEU A 241 0.51 -25.42 -0.63
CA LEU A 241 -0.06 -24.36 0.19
C LEU A 241 0.46 -23.00 -0.28
N LEU A 242 -0.45 -22.04 -0.45
CA LEU A 242 -0.10 -20.65 -0.70
C LEU A 242 -0.39 -19.82 0.57
N TYR A 243 0.61 -19.11 1.05
CA TYR A 243 0.47 -18.13 2.12
C TYR A 243 0.27 -16.75 1.52
N VAL A 244 -0.61 -15.95 2.11
CA VAL A 244 -1.04 -14.66 1.55
C VAL A 244 -1.06 -13.62 2.66
N ALA A 245 -0.38 -12.50 2.43
CA ALA A 245 -0.51 -11.30 3.25
C ALA A 245 -1.81 -10.60 2.86
N ASP A 246 -2.82 -10.69 3.73
CA ASP A 246 -4.13 -10.09 3.52
C ASP A 246 -4.16 -8.75 4.27
N THR A 247 -3.62 -7.74 3.59
CA THR A 247 -2.98 -6.58 4.21
C THR A 247 -3.94 -5.72 5.02
N GLU A 248 -5.09 -5.36 4.46
CA GLU A 248 -6.07 -4.52 5.16
C GLU A 248 -6.87 -5.29 6.22
N ASN A 249 -6.90 -6.62 6.14
CA ASN A 249 -7.40 -7.44 7.24
C ASN A 249 -6.37 -7.60 8.35
N HIS A 250 -5.11 -7.21 8.14
CA HIS A 250 -4.01 -7.39 9.09
C HIS A 250 -3.81 -8.85 9.51
N VAL A 251 -3.88 -9.77 8.54
CA VAL A 251 -3.75 -11.22 8.78
C VAL A 251 -2.88 -11.90 7.72
N ILE A 252 -2.40 -13.10 8.05
CA ILE A 252 -1.86 -14.05 7.07
C ILE A 252 -2.89 -15.14 6.82
N ARG A 253 -3.20 -15.37 5.54
CA ARG A 253 -4.11 -16.43 5.08
C ARG A 253 -3.31 -17.61 4.54
N ARG A 254 -3.83 -18.81 4.73
CA ARG A 254 -3.36 -20.05 4.09
C ARG A 254 -4.43 -20.51 3.11
N VAL A 255 -4.03 -20.68 1.86
CA VAL A 255 -4.85 -21.24 0.78
C VAL A 255 -4.34 -22.66 0.52
N ASP A 256 -5.18 -23.65 0.81
CA ASP A 256 -4.94 -25.04 0.48
C ASP A 256 -5.46 -25.34 -0.92
N LEU A 257 -4.55 -25.54 -1.88
CA LEU A 257 -4.91 -25.76 -3.28
C LEU A 257 -5.50 -27.16 -3.54
N LYS A 258 -5.18 -28.14 -2.68
CA LYS A 258 -5.68 -29.52 -2.80
C LYS A 258 -7.12 -29.61 -2.32
N HIS A 259 -7.40 -29.01 -1.18
CA HIS A 259 -8.73 -29.04 -0.55
C HIS A 259 -9.61 -27.85 -0.95
N GLN A 260 -9.04 -26.83 -1.59
CA GLN A 260 -9.70 -25.60 -2.03
C GLN A 260 -10.34 -24.80 -0.89
N ILE A 261 -9.60 -24.66 0.22
CA ILE A 261 -10.04 -23.97 1.44
C ILE A 261 -9.05 -22.85 1.78
N VAL A 262 -9.58 -21.74 2.28
CA VAL A 262 -8.83 -20.59 2.81
C VAL A 262 -9.08 -20.44 4.30
N GLU A 263 -8.00 -20.30 5.07
CA GLU A 263 -8.03 -20.13 6.52
C GLU A 263 -7.10 -19.01 6.98
N THR A 264 -7.47 -18.35 8.08
CA THR A 264 -6.59 -17.41 8.78
C THR A 264 -5.63 -18.18 9.68
N ILE A 265 -4.32 -17.93 9.54
CA ILE A 265 -3.27 -18.62 10.30
C ILE A 265 -2.44 -17.67 11.19
N ALA A 266 -2.51 -16.36 10.96
CA ALA A 266 -1.91 -15.35 11.83
C ALA A 266 -2.68 -14.04 11.77
N GLY A 267 -2.64 -13.25 12.84
CA GLY A 267 -3.41 -12.01 12.96
C GLY A 267 -4.81 -12.23 13.51
N THR A 268 -5.33 -11.18 14.14
CA THR A 268 -6.65 -11.18 14.81
C THR A 268 -7.75 -10.53 13.97
N GLY A 269 -7.42 -10.00 12.78
CA GLY A 269 -8.34 -9.17 12.00
C GLY A 269 -8.38 -7.71 12.44
N GLN A 270 -7.51 -7.29 13.37
CA GLN A 270 -7.46 -5.93 13.91
C GLN A 270 -6.03 -5.39 13.81
N GLN A 271 -5.91 -4.09 13.51
CA GLN A 271 -4.62 -3.41 13.46
C GLN A 271 -3.94 -3.40 14.84
N SER A 272 -2.72 -3.91 14.93
CA SER A 272 -1.92 -3.81 16.15
C SER A 272 -1.44 -2.39 16.39
N ARG A 273 -1.67 -1.87 17.60
CA ARG A 273 -1.05 -0.61 18.10
C ARG A 273 0.29 -0.85 18.81
N ASN A 274 0.70 -2.10 18.97
CA ASN A 274 1.98 -2.43 19.58
C ASN A 274 3.06 -2.49 18.52
N ILE A 275 3.94 -1.48 18.53
CA ILE A 275 5.09 -1.40 17.61
C ILE A 275 6.39 -1.92 18.23
N ARG A 276 6.41 -2.25 19.53
CA ARG A 276 7.62 -2.75 20.19
C ARG A 276 7.86 -4.22 19.80
N PRO A 277 9.12 -4.69 19.72
CA PRO A 277 9.39 -6.09 19.44
C PRO A 277 8.69 -7.03 20.42
N HIS A 278 7.95 -8.02 19.91
CA HIS A 278 7.23 -8.98 20.75
C HIS A 278 7.01 -10.32 20.04
N SER A 279 6.40 -11.28 20.75
CA SER A 279 6.06 -12.61 20.22
C SER A 279 4.75 -13.12 20.82
N GLY A 280 4.10 -14.06 20.14
CA GLY A 280 2.90 -14.72 20.64
C GLY A 280 2.40 -15.84 19.73
N VAL A 281 1.27 -16.44 20.11
CA VAL A 281 0.53 -17.36 19.24
C VAL A 281 0.01 -16.58 18.05
N ALA A 282 0.27 -17.07 16.83
CA ALA A 282 0.04 -16.34 15.59
C ALA A 282 -1.40 -15.85 15.44
N THR A 283 -2.40 -16.67 15.78
CA THR A 283 -3.83 -16.34 15.67
C THR A 283 -4.35 -15.42 16.78
N GLU A 284 -3.58 -15.23 17.85
CA GLU A 284 -3.93 -14.36 18.98
C GLU A 284 -3.15 -13.04 18.96
N THR A 285 -2.13 -12.95 18.09
CA THR A 285 -1.26 -11.80 17.97
C THR A 285 -1.75 -10.92 16.84
N ALA A 286 -2.22 -9.71 17.17
CA ALA A 286 -2.58 -8.71 16.16
C ALA A 286 -1.36 -8.35 15.31
N LEU A 287 -1.55 -8.25 13.98
CA LEU A 287 -0.52 -7.81 13.05
C LEU A 287 -0.81 -6.38 12.61
N ASN A 288 0.11 -5.78 11.85
CA ASN A 288 -0.04 -4.40 11.37
C ASN A 288 0.40 -4.29 9.91
N SER A 289 -0.57 -4.51 9.02
CA SER A 289 -0.42 -4.40 7.56
C SER A 289 0.75 -5.24 7.01
N PRO A 290 0.66 -6.59 7.07
CA PRO A 290 1.64 -7.44 6.41
C PRO A 290 1.57 -7.20 4.91
N TRP A 291 2.71 -6.99 4.26
CA TRP A 291 2.77 -6.55 2.87
C TRP A 291 3.39 -7.58 1.93
N ASP A 292 4.43 -8.28 2.39
CA ASP A 292 5.08 -9.31 1.58
C ASP A 292 5.60 -10.48 2.42
N LEU A 293 5.78 -11.63 1.77
CA LEU A 293 6.07 -12.91 2.42
C LEU A 293 7.23 -13.64 1.76
N GLN A 294 8.15 -14.16 2.57
CA GLN A 294 9.21 -15.06 2.11
C GLN A 294 9.26 -16.30 2.99
N LYS A 295 9.06 -17.48 2.40
CA LYS A 295 9.22 -18.75 3.11
C LYS A 295 10.68 -19.22 3.06
N VAL A 296 11.22 -19.65 4.20
CA VAL A 296 12.53 -20.29 4.32
C VAL A 296 12.41 -21.48 5.25
N GLY A 297 12.49 -22.69 4.72
CA GLY A 297 12.29 -23.92 5.49
C GLY A 297 10.90 -23.94 6.15
N ASN A 298 10.87 -23.93 7.48
CA ASN A 298 9.65 -23.92 8.30
C ASN A 298 9.29 -22.51 8.82
N SER A 299 10.04 -21.48 8.42
CA SER A 299 9.79 -20.10 8.80
C SER A 299 9.13 -19.36 7.64
N LEU A 300 8.12 -18.55 7.96
CA LEU A 300 7.52 -17.58 7.06
C LEU A 300 7.92 -16.19 7.54
N PHE A 301 8.79 -15.52 6.80
CA PHE A 301 9.16 -14.13 7.05
C PHE A 301 8.12 -13.20 6.43
N ILE A 302 7.84 -12.11 7.14
CA ILE A 302 6.78 -11.17 6.83
C ILE A 302 7.36 -9.75 6.85
N ALA A 303 7.26 -9.05 5.73
CA ALA A 303 7.49 -7.60 5.68
C ALA A 303 6.27 -6.90 6.31
N MET A 304 6.42 -6.46 7.57
CA MET A 304 5.35 -5.84 8.35
C MET A 304 5.39 -4.31 8.15
N ALA A 305 4.75 -3.84 7.09
CA ALA A 305 4.82 -2.44 6.68
C ALA A 305 4.32 -1.48 7.76
N GLY A 306 3.19 -1.81 8.40
CA GLY A 306 2.52 -0.92 9.34
C GLY A 306 3.22 -0.76 10.69
N SER A 307 4.08 -1.70 11.08
CA SER A 307 4.92 -1.56 12.28
C SER A 307 6.41 -1.38 11.96
N HIS A 308 6.76 -1.14 10.70
CA HIS A 308 8.13 -0.91 10.22
C HIS A 308 9.13 -1.99 10.69
N GLN A 309 8.78 -3.26 10.48
CA GLN A 309 9.51 -4.41 11.01
C GLN A 309 9.54 -5.58 10.03
N ILE A 310 10.50 -6.49 10.24
CA ILE A 310 10.45 -7.84 9.67
C ILE A 310 10.03 -8.80 10.78
N TRP A 311 9.02 -9.63 10.49
CA TRP A 311 8.50 -10.62 11.40
C TRP A 311 8.79 -12.03 10.89
N GLU A 312 8.79 -13.00 11.79
CA GLU A 312 8.94 -14.42 11.48
C GLU A 312 7.81 -15.20 12.15
N MET A 313 7.15 -16.07 11.38
CA MET A 313 6.22 -17.07 11.88
C MET A 313 6.81 -18.47 11.70
N ASN A 314 6.87 -19.25 12.78
CA ASN A 314 7.20 -20.67 12.71
C ASN A 314 5.94 -21.45 12.31
N LEU A 315 5.95 -22.06 11.12
CA LEU A 315 4.81 -22.77 10.54
C LEU A 315 4.44 -24.07 11.25
N ALA A 316 5.33 -24.64 12.08
CA ALA A 316 5.04 -25.87 12.82
C ALA A 316 4.46 -25.59 14.21
N THR A 317 4.95 -24.55 14.90
CA THR A 317 4.49 -24.21 16.25
C THR A 317 3.38 -23.17 16.26
N GLY A 318 3.18 -22.44 15.17
CA GLY A 318 2.21 -21.34 15.11
C GLY A 318 2.62 -20.15 16.00
N ILE A 319 3.91 -19.99 16.28
CA ILE A 319 4.43 -18.82 17.01
C ILE A 319 4.91 -17.78 16.01
N VAL A 320 4.47 -16.54 16.21
CA VAL A 320 4.92 -15.37 15.45
C VAL A 320 5.71 -14.43 16.36
N ARG A 321 6.74 -13.78 15.82
CA ARG A 321 7.59 -12.83 16.55
C ARG A 321 8.19 -11.78 15.64
N THR A 322 8.56 -10.64 16.22
CA THR A 322 9.46 -9.70 15.57
C THR A 322 10.81 -10.36 15.34
N TYR A 323 11.28 -10.34 14.10
CA TYR A 323 12.58 -10.85 13.70
C TYR A 323 13.63 -9.74 13.72
N ALA A 324 13.32 -8.60 13.11
CA ALA A 324 14.19 -7.43 13.07
C ALA A 324 13.38 -6.12 13.06
N GLY A 325 13.97 -5.04 13.59
CA GLY A 325 13.37 -3.72 13.64
C GLY A 325 12.82 -3.35 15.02
N THR A 326 13.14 -2.15 15.52
CA THR A 326 12.61 -1.61 16.78
C THR A 326 11.14 -1.16 16.69
N GLY A 327 10.65 -0.95 15.46
CA GLY A 327 9.34 -0.38 15.15
C GLY A 327 9.32 1.14 14.98
N ALA A 328 10.46 1.81 15.16
CA ALA A 328 10.60 3.22 14.76
C ALA A 328 10.75 3.32 13.24
N GLU A 329 10.08 4.29 12.62
CA GLU A 329 10.20 4.59 11.19
C GLU A 329 11.50 5.36 10.92
N ALA A 330 12.53 4.66 10.46
CA ALA A 330 13.84 5.24 10.11
C ALA A 330 14.67 4.24 9.31
N CYS A 331 15.81 4.69 8.77
CA CYS A 331 16.78 3.84 8.08
C CYS A 331 18.09 3.74 8.89
N VAL A 332 18.13 2.85 9.89
CA VAL A 332 19.26 2.68 10.81
C VAL A 332 19.75 1.24 10.75
N ASP A 333 21.02 1.05 10.37
CA ASP A 333 21.73 -0.23 10.38
C ASP A 333 22.06 -0.67 11.82
N GLY A 334 22.25 -1.96 12.06
CA GLY A 334 22.60 -2.45 13.40
C GLY A 334 22.38 -3.95 13.59
N THR A 335 22.27 -4.39 14.84
CA THR A 335 21.77 -5.76 15.13
C THR A 335 20.30 -5.87 14.73
N LEU A 336 19.77 -7.10 14.59
CA LEU A 336 18.34 -7.29 14.28
C LEU A 336 17.42 -6.48 15.21
N THR A 337 17.73 -6.42 16.52
CA THR A 337 16.90 -5.75 17.53
C THR A 337 17.11 -4.25 17.67
N GLU A 338 18.19 -3.69 17.12
CA GLU A 338 18.51 -2.26 17.21
C GLU A 338 18.24 -1.51 15.90
N SER A 339 18.24 -2.24 14.79
CA SER A 339 17.94 -1.69 13.46
C SER A 339 16.54 -1.10 13.37
N THR A 340 16.33 -0.26 12.35
CA THR A 340 15.02 0.26 11.99
C THR A 340 14.74 0.00 10.52
N PHE A 341 13.45 0.03 10.18
CA PHE A 341 12.96 0.01 8.81
C PHE A 341 11.97 1.17 8.63
N ALA A 342 11.55 1.41 7.40
CA ALA A 342 10.61 2.43 7.02
C ALA A 342 9.65 1.85 5.98
N GLN A 343 8.60 1.18 6.48
CA GLN A 343 7.53 0.57 5.69
C GLN A 343 8.07 -0.50 4.71
N PRO A 344 8.62 -1.62 5.23
CA PRO A 344 9.11 -2.70 4.39
C PRO A 344 7.95 -3.32 3.59
N SER A 345 8.06 -3.34 2.27
CA SER A 345 6.96 -3.77 1.38
C SER A 345 7.33 -4.88 0.39
N GLY A 346 8.61 -5.23 0.28
CA GLY A 346 9.09 -6.35 -0.52
C GLY A 346 10.13 -7.14 0.25
N ILE A 347 10.12 -8.48 0.10
CA ILE A 347 11.10 -9.34 0.77
C ILE A 347 11.47 -10.56 -0.10
N THR A 348 12.77 -10.88 -0.15
CA THR A 348 13.32 -12.06 -0.83
C THR A 348 14.55 -12.58 -0.09
N THR A 349 15.14 -13.70 -0.51
CA THR A 349 16.39 -14.21 0.08
C THR A 349 17.32 -14.89 -0.91
N ASP A 350 18.62 -14.84 -0.63
CA ASP A 350 19.63 -15.71 -1.25
C ASP A 350 20.00 -16.93 -0.39
N GLY A 351 19.29 -17.15 0.71
CA GLY A 351 19.56 -18.17 1.72
C GLY A 351 20.56 -17.75 2.81
N ARG A 352 21.20 -16.59 2.69
CA ARG A 352 22.09 -16.01 3.71
C ARG A 352 21.53 -14.73 4.31
N ASP A 353 20.99 -13.85 3.49
CA ASP A 353 20.34 -12.60 3.88
C ASP A 353 18.88 -12.60 3.40
N LEU A 354 18.00 -11.95 4.17
CA LEU A 354 16.71 -11.44 3.69
C LEU A 354 16.95 -10.06 3.10
N TYR A 355 16.64 -9.88 1.82
CA TYR A 355 16.68 -8.57 1.17
C TYR A 355 15.30 -7.94 1.22
N VAL A 356 15.25 -6.67 1.59
CA VAL A 356 14.01 -5.94 1.87
C VAL A 356 13.96 -4.67 1.04
N ALA A 357 12.85 -4.46 0.33
CA ALA A 357 12.50 -3.17 -0.23
C ALA A 357 11.86 -2.32 0.87
N ASP A 358 12.61 -1.32 1.35
CA ASP A 358 12.24 -0.47 2.48
C ASP A 358 11.72 0.88 1.95
N SER A 359 10.41 0.92 1.75
CA SER A 359 9.75 1.79 0.78
C SER A 359 9.82 3.27 1.15
N GLU A 360 9.48 3.63 2.39
CA GLU A 360 9.47 5.03 2.83
C GLU A 360 10.89 5.61 2.96
N GLY A 361 11.89 4.74 3.16
CA GLY A 361 13.31 5.08 3.08
C GLY A 361 13.88 5.08 1.67
N SER A 362 13.16 4.53 0.68
CA SER A 362 13.64 4.34 -0.70
C SER A 362 15.01 3.64 -0.74
N THR A 363 15.14 2.56 0.03
CA THR A 363 16.39 1.79 0.15
C THR A 363 16.16 0.29 0.01
N ILE A 364 17.22 -0.42 -0.39
CA ILE A 364 17.29 -1.87 -0.29
C ILE A 364 18.13 -2.22 0.93
N ARG A 365 17.58 -3.05 1.82
CA ARG A 365 18.18 -3.46 3.08
C ARG A 365 18.47 -4.96 3.05
N ALA A 366 19.46 -5.42 3.81
CA ALA A 366 19.74 -6.85 3.99
C ALA A 366 19.74 -7.17 5.49
N ALA A 367 18.98 -8.19 5.89
CA ALA A 367 18.93 -8.71 7.26
C ALA A 367 19.45 -10.16 7.29
N GLY A 368 20.52 -10.41 8.04
CA GLY A 368 21.19 -11.71 8.02
C GLY A 368 20.35 -12.85 8.59
N LEU A 369 20.20 -13.93 7.83
CA LEU A 369 19.64 -15.23 8.28
C LEU A 369 20.70 -16.13 8.92
N VAL A 370 21.98 -15.85 8.62
CA VAL A 370 23.15 -16.53 9.17
C VAL A 370 24.07 -15.52 9.84
N GLU A 371 24.91 -15.98 10.76
CA GLU A 371 25.81 -15.08 11.49
C GLU A 371 26.78 -14.33 10.54
N PRO A 372 27.01 -13.02 10.73
CA PRO A 372 26.43 -12.18 11.79
C PRO A 372 24.96 -11.79 11.53
N LEU A 373 24.11 -11.89 12.56
CA LEU A 373 22.70 -11.47 12.49
C LEU A 373 22.54 -9.95 12.59
N THR A 374 22.83 -9.24 11.50
CA THR A 374 22.74 -7.77 11.42
C THR A 374 21.86 -7.32 10.26
N VAL A 375 21.41 -6.06 10.35
CA VAL A 375 20.76 -5.33 9.26
C VAL A 375 21.71 -4.29 8.72
N ARG A 376 21.86 -4.24 7.39
CA ARG A 376 22.67 -3.28 6.66
C ARG A 376 21.95 -2.68 5.47
N THR A 377 22.32 -1.47 5.08
CA THR A 377 21.89 -0.87 3.81
C THR A 377 22.70 -1.46 2.65
N VAL A 378 22.02 -1.96 1.62
CA VAL A 378 22.63 -2.43 0.37
C VAL A 378 22.83 -1.26 -0.60
N CYS A 379 21.77 -0.49 -0.84
CA CYS A 379 21.82 0.75 -1.63
C CYS A 379 20.64 1.67 -1.31
N GLY A 380 20.77 2.93 -1.73
CA GLY A 380 19.84 4.02 -1.40
C GLY A 380 20.43 4.94 -0.34
N SER A 381 19.89 6.16 -0.23
CA SER A 381 20.53 7.25 0.53
C SER A 381 20.61 7.02 2.04
N GLY A 382 19.73 6.19 2.61
CA GLY A 382 19.58 6.03 4.05
C GLY A 382 18.78 7.15 4.74
N ASP A 383 18.14 8.04 3.97
CA ASP A 383 17.31 9.14 4.47
C ASP A 383 15.88 9.02 3.91
N LEU A 384 14.86 9.20 4.76
CA LEU A 384 13.44 9.16 4.39
C LEU A 384 13.05 10.17 3.29
N PHE A 385 13.84 11.22 3.09
CA PHE A 385 13.65 12.23 2.04
C PHE A 385 14.77 12.23 1.00
N GLY A 386 15.75 11.33 1.11
CA GLY A 386 16.84 11.17 0.16
C GLY A 386 16.48 10.31 -1.05
N PHE A 387 15.29 10.51 -1.62
CA PHE A 387 14.76 9.77 -2.77
C PHE A 387 15.11 10.45 -4.11
N GLY A 388 14.85 9.76 -5.22
CA GLY A 388 15.08 10.25 -6.59
C GLY A 388 15.29 9.10 -7.56
N ASP A 389 15.90 9.37 -8.71
CA ASP A 389 16.18 8.36 -9.74
C ASP A 389 17.64 8.47 -10.23
N VAL A 390 18.55 7.82 -9.52
CA VAL A 390 19.98 7.86 -9.80
C VAL A 390 20.56 6.45 -9.69
N ASP A 391 21.04 5.93 -10.82
CA ASP A 391 21.85 4.73 -10.88
C ASP A 391 23.25 5.03 -10.28
N GLY A 392 23.87 4.06 -9.63
CA GLY A 392 25.12 4.30 -8.90
C GLY A 392 25.48 3.16 -7.98
N GLN A 393 26.21 3.45 -6.89
CA GLN A 393 26.65 2.44 -5.94
C GLN A 393 26.38 2.86 -4.49
N GLY A 394 25.85 1.94 -3.68
CA GLY A 394 25.63 2.14 -2.25
C GLY A 394 24.75 3.35 -1.96
N PHE A 395 25.25 4.28 -1.16
CA PHE A 395 24.52 5.48 -0.72
C PHE A 395 24.35 6.57 -1.79
N ASP A 396 25.02 6.46 -2.94
CA ASP A 396 24.85 7.40 -4.07
C ASP A 396 23.61 7.07 -4.92
N VAL A 397 23.07 5.85 -4.78
CA VAL A 397 21.85 5.41 -5.47
C VAL A 397 20.66 6.23 -4.96
N ARG A 398 19.75 6.57 -5.87
CA ARG A 398 18.43 7.12 -5.53
C ARG A 398 17.34 6.25 -6.16
N LEU A 399 16.45 5.78 -5.28
CA LEU A 399 15.21 5.09 -5.60
C LEU A 399 14.03 5.97 -5.15
N GLN A 400 12.82 5.60 -5.50
CA GLN A 400 11.60 6.28 -5.06
C GLN A 400 10.51 5.25 -4.75
N HIS A 401 10.24 5.06 -3.45
CA HIS A 401 9.19 4.18 -2.91
C HIS A 401 9.19 2.77 -3.53
N CYS A 402 10.34 2.10 -3.53
CA CYS A 402 10.45 0.76 -4.10
C CYS A 402 9.63 -0.27 -3.30
N LEU A 403 8.72 -0.99 -3.95
CA LEU A 403 7.79 -1.92 -3.28
C LEU A 403 8.14 -3.40 -3.49
N GLY A 404 8.88 -3.74 -4.54
CA GLY A 404 9.21 -5.13 -4.89
C GLY A 404 10.71 -5.35 -4.95
N VAL A 405 11.16 -6.49 -4.42
CA VAL A 405 12.52 -6.98 -4.58
C VAL A 405 12.50 -8.49 -4.77
N GLU A 406 13.24 -9.00 -5.75
CA GLU A 406 13.33 -10.43 -6.05
C GLU A 406 14.79 -10.82 -6.27
N TYR A 407 15.26 -11.89 -5.62
CA TYR A 407 16.63 -12.35 -5.76
C TYR A 407 16.69 -13.44 -6.82
N ALA A 408 17.39 -13.17 -7.91
CA ALA A 408 17.59 -14.14 -8.97
C ALA A 408 18.89 -13.87 -9.73
N GLN A 409 19.52 -14.94 -10.22
CA GLN A 409 20.74 -14.84 -11.04
C GLN A 409 21.89 -14.07 -10.36
N ASN A 410 21.96 -14.13 -9.02
CA ASN A 410 22.91 -13.40 -8.15
C ASN A 410 22.74 -11.88 -8.10
N PHE A 411 21.58 -11.38 -8.51
CA PHE A 411 21.21 -9.98 -8.41
C PHE A 411 19.86 -9.83 -7.69
N LEU A 412 19.61 -8.61 -7.22
CA LEU A 412 18.30 -8.18 -6.76
C LEU A 412 17.63 -7.40 -7.87
N TRP A 413 16.49 -7.89 -8.34
CA TRP A 413 15.58 -7.17 -9.22
C TRP A 413 14.68 -6.32 -8.34
N VAL A 414 14.64 -5.01 -8.59
CA VAL A 414 13.94 -4.04 -7.75
C VAL A 414 12.89 -3.33 -8.60
N ALA A 415 11.65 -3.36 -8.13
CA ALA A 415 10.58 -2.53 -8.64
C ALA A 415 10.72 -1.15 -7.98
N ASP A 416 11.33 -0.22 -8.70
CA ASP A 416 11.51 1.16 -8.29
C ASP A 416 10.23 1.94 -8.64
N THR A 417 9.19 1.66 -7.85
CA THR A 417 7.76 1.89 -8.14
C THR A 417 7.46 3.30 -8.64
N TYR A 418 7.86 4.32 -7.89
CA TYR A 418 7.53 5.73 -8.21
C TYR A 418 8.47 6.34 -9.24
N ASN A 419 9.52 5.62 -9.63
CA ASN A 419 10.31 5.93 -10.83
C ASN A 419 9.84 5.14 -12.06
N HIS A 420 8.81 4.29 -11.92
CA HIS A 420 8.22 3.50 -12.99
C HIS A 420 9.24 2.62 -13.74
N LYS A 421 10.20 2.06 -12.99
CA LYS A 421 11.36 1.35 -13.52
C LYS A 421 11.60 0.04 -12.80
N ILE A 422 12.26 -0.89 -13.50
CA ILE A 422 12.89 -2.05 -12.88
C ILE A 422 14.40 -1.83 -12.87
N LYS A 423 15.00 -1.97 -11.69
CA LYS A 423 16.44 -1.82 -11.47
C LYS A 423 17.06 -3.15 -11.07
N LEU A 424 18.35 -3.29 -11.39
CA LEU A 424 19.16 -4.44 -11.02
C LEU A 424 20.23 -3.99 -10.03
N VAL A 425 20.26 -4.62 -8.85
CA VAL A 425 21.19 -4.31 -7.76
C VAL A 425 22.10 -5.50 -7.49
N ASN A 426 23.41 -5.26 -7.44
CA ASN A 426 24.35 -6.24 -6.92
C ASN A 426 24.33 -6.22 -5.39
N PRO A 427 23.97 -7.31 -4.70
CA PRO A 427 23.80 -7.31 -3.24
C PRO A 427 25.09 -7.13 -2.44
N GLN A 428 26.25 -7.38 -3.06
CA GLN A 428 27.56 -7.27 -2.42
C GLN A 428 28.15 -5.87 -2.59
N SER A 429 28.13 -5.32 -3.81
CA SER A 429 28.72 -4.01 -4.09
C SER A 429 27.77 -2.84 -3.87
N GLY A 430 26.45 -3.10 -3.84
CA GLY A 430 25.42 -2.06 -3.82
C GLY A 430 25.26 -1.32 -5.15
N ASN A 431 25.89 -1.80 -6.23
CA ASN A 431 25.74 -1.20 -7.56
C ASN A 431 24.32 -1.42 -8.09
N CYS A 432 23.63 -0.34 -8.42
CA CYS A 432 22.24 -0.30 -8.89
C CYS A 432 22.17 0.32 -10.30
N GLN A 433 21.49 -0.34 -11.22
CA GLN A 433 21.32 0.13 -12.60
C GLN A 433 19.89 -0.07 -13.09
N THR A 434 19.36 0.90 -13.84
CA THR A 434 18.09 0.78 -14.54
C THR A 434 18.23 -0.19 -15.70
N VAL A 435 17.36 -1.20 -15.76
CA VAL A 435 17.33 -2.20 -16.84
C VAL A 435 16.06 -2.13 -17.69
N LEU A 436 14.91 -1.79 -17.09
CA LEU A 436 13.63 -1.63 -17.79
C LEU A 436 12.94 -0.33 -17.37
N GLY A 437 12.14 0.24 -18.28
CA GLY A 437 11.36 1.46 -18.04
C GLY A 437 12.09 2.73 -18.46
N ASP A 438 11.40 3.62 -19.19
CA ASP A 438 11.88 4.97 -19.53
C ASP A 438 11.67 5.99 -18.41
N GLY A 439 10.90 5.64 -17.38
CA GLY A 439 10.54 6.50 -16.25
C GLY A 439 9.25 7.29 -16.43
N ILE A 440 8.54 7.11 -17.55
CA ILE A 440 7.23 7.71 -17.81
C ILE A 440 6.16 6.68 -17.47
N ALA A 441 5.19 7.08 -16.64
CA ALA A 441 4.02 6.27 -16.31
C ALA A 441 3.27 5.85 -17.59
N GLY A 442 2.92 4.56 -17.70
CA GLY A 442 2.00 4.06 -18.73
C GLY A 442 2.27 2.63 -19.14
N LEU A 443 1.52 2.14 -20.12
CA LEU A 443 1.61 0.77 -20.63
C LEU A 443 2.28 0.75 -22.01
N LEU A 444 3.54 0.29 -22.08
CA LEU A 444 4.25 0.12 -23.35
C LEU A 444 5.12 -1.13 -23.31
N ASP A 445 4.77 -2.11 -24.15
CA ASP A 445 5.60 -3.26 -24.48
C ASP A 445 6.79 -2.83 -25.36
N GLY A 446 7.88 -3.57 -25.31
CA GLY A 446 9.12 -3.17 -25.98
C GLY A 446 10.33 -3.92 -25.44
N GLN A 447 11.50 -3.28 -25.44
CA GLN A 447 12.74 -3.90 -25.00
C GLN A 447 13.57 -2.95 -24.13
N GLY A 448 14.10 -3.46 -23.02
CA GLY A 448 14.97 -2.71 -22.13
C GLY A 448 14.31 -1.43 -21.61
N LYS A 449 15.04 -0.32 -21.67
CA LYS A 449 14.57 1.01 -21.25
C LYS A 449 13.47 1.60 -22.15
N ASN A 450 13.19 1.02 -23.32
CA ASN A 450 12.13 1.49 -24.22
C ASN A 450 10.78 0.84 -23.89
N THR A 451 10.46 0.75 -22.61
CA THR A 451 9.25 0.15 -22.06
C THR A 451 8.67 1.12 -21.04
N ARG A 452 7.38 0.97 -20.72
CA ARG A 452 6.73 1.80 -19.69
C ARG A 452 5.99 0.92 -18.72
N PHE A 453 6.01 1.34 -17.46
CA PHE A 453 5.26 0.78 -16.35
C PHE A 453 4.52 1.91 -15.65
N SER A 454 3.59 1.58 -14.76
CA SER A 454 2.89 2.56 -13.94
C SER A 454 2.76 2.02 -12.53
N GLU A 455 3.63 2.50 -11.65
CA GLU A 455 3.79 2.03 -10.26
C GLU A 455 3.88 0.50 -10.11
N PRO A 456 4.84 -0.18 -10.77
CA PRO A 456 4.99 -1.63 -10.61
C PRO A 456 5.38 -1.98 -9.17
N SER A 457 4.67 -2.91 -8.53
CA SER A 457 4.84 -3.17 -7.07
C SER A 457 5.29 -4.58 -6.70
N GLY A 458 5.19 -5.55 -7.61
CA GLY A 458 5.56 -6.94 -7.36
C GLY A 458 6.39 -7.55 -8.47
N LEU A 459 7.34 -8.42 -8.09
CA LEU A 459 8.25 -9.10 -8.98
C LEU A 459 8.34 -10.57 -8.61
N SER A 460 8.49 -11.45 -9.60
CA SER A 460 8.87 -12.85 -9.37
C SER A 460 9.60 -13.41 -10.58
N VAL A 461 10.73 -14.07 -10.34
CA VAL A 461 11.56 -14.64 -11.39
C VAL A 461 11.44 -16.15 -11.40
N ILE A 462 11.26 -16.73 -12.59
CA ILE A 462 11.34 -18.17 -12.81
C ILE A 462 12.12 -18.48 -14.07
N GLY A 463 13.23 -19.23 -13.93
CA GLY A 463 14.12 -19.53 -15.05
C GLY A 463 14.70 -18.27 -15.70
N SER A 464 14.33 -18.02 -16.95
CA SER A 464 14.72 -16.83 -17.73
C SER A 464 13.61 -15.79 -17.84
N GLU A 465 12.53 -15.91 -17.07
CA GLU A 465 11.39 -15.01 -17.14
C GLU A 465 11.23 -14.24 -15.83
N LEU A 466 10.98 -12.93 -15.93
CA LEU A 466 10.53 -12.08 -14.82
C LEU A 466 9.08 -11.68 -15.06
N TYR A 467 8.24 -11.86 -14.04
CA TYR A 467 6.87 -11.37 -14.03
C TYR A 467 6.77 -10.15 -13.12
N ILE A 468 6.03 -9.14 -13.58
CA ILE A 468 5.87 -7.85 -12.91
C ILE A 468 4.39 -7.57 -12.73
N ALA A 469 3.98 -7.29 -11.49
CA ALA A 469 2.66 -6.71 -11.22
C ALA A 469 2.73 -5.19 -11.50
N ASP A 470 2.13 -4.77 -12.62
CA ASP A 470 2.18 -3.40 -13.13
C ASP A 470 0.87 -2.68 -12.76
N THR A 471 0.87 -2.17 -11.53
CA THR A 471 -0.31 -1.99 -10.69
C THR A 471 -1.30 -0.98 -11.27
N ASN A 472 -0.85 0.22 -11.63
CA ASN A 472 -1.72 1.24 -12.21
C ASN A 472 -2.05 0.99 -13.69
N ASN A 473 -1.38 0.03 -14.33
CA ASN A 473 -1.77 -0.46 -15.65
C ASN A 473 -2.73 -1.66 -15.58
N HIS A 474 -3.11 -2.12 -14.38
CA HIS A 474 -4.05 -3.20 -14.17
C HIS A 474 -3.65 -4.51 -14.87
N THR A 475 -2.35 -4.82 -14.91
CA THR A 475 -1.84 -5.93 -15.72
C THR A 475 -0.63 -6.63 -15.11
N ILE A 476 -0.31 -7.82 -15.64
CA ILE A 476 0.95 -8.52 -15.40
C ILE A 476 1.83 -8.40 -16.65
N ARG A 477 3.07 -7.96 -16.47
CA ARG A 477 4.08 -7.88 -17.52
C ARG A 477 5.01 -9.07 -17.40
N ARG A 478 5.45 -9.59 -18.54
CA ARG A 478 6.42 -10.69 -18.65
C ARG A 478 7.65 -10.19 -19.37
N VAL A 479 8.82 -10.49 -18.81
CA VAL A 479 10.11 -10.08 -19.33
C VAL A 479 10.98 -11.30 -19.58
N ASP A 480 11.47 -11.44 -20.81
CA ASP A 480 12.56 -12.37 -21.12
C ASP A 480 13.87 -11.76 -20.62
N LEU A 481 14.53 -12.40 -19.66
CA LEU A 481 15.75 -11.89 -19.00
C LEU A 481 17.00 -11.98 -19.88
N ASN A 482 16.98 -12.75 -20.96
CA ASN A 482 18.10 -12.80 -21.91
C ASN A 482 18.04 -11.64 -22.90
N THR A 483 16.83 -11.24 -23.30
CA THR A 483 16.63 -10.21 -24.33
C THR A 483 16.16 -8.87 -23.77
N PHE A 484 15.68 -8.84 -22.52
CA PHE A 484 14.94 -7.74 -21.91
C PHE A 484 13.67 -7.34 -22.68
N THR A 485 13.08 -8.27 -23.42
CA THR A 485 11.81 -8.03 -24.12
C THR A 485 10.67 -8.09 -23.13
N VAL A 486 9.87 -7.03 -23.07
CA VAL A 486 8.70 -6.91 -22.20
C VAL A 486 7.42 -7.07 -23.02
N THR A 487 6.56 -7.98 -22.57
CA THR A 487 5.24 -8.25 -23.15
C THR A 487 4.16 -8.22 -22.08
N THR A 488 2.93 -7.93 -22.47
CA THR A 488 1.79 -7.94 -21.54
C THR A 488 1.07 -9.29 -21.56
N VAL A 489 0.93 -9.94 -20.39
CA VAL A 489 0.21 -11.21 -20.25
C VAL A 489 -1.28 -10.97 -20.43
N GLN A 490 -1.94 -11.81 -21.24
CA GLN A 490 -3.36 -11.68 -21.54
C GLN A 490 -4.17 -12.71 -20.75
N PHE A 491 -5.29 -12.30 -20.15
CA PHE A 491 -6.20 -13.17 -19.40
C PHE A 491 -7.59 -13.19 -20.06
N PRO A 492 -7.75 -13.84 -21.23
CA PRO A 492 -8.95 -13.69 -22.06
C PRO A 492 -10.24 -14.20 -21.41
N SER A 493 -10.14 -15.12 -20.44
CA SER A 493 -11.28 -15.69 -19.70
C SER A 493 -11.49 -15.07 -18.33
N LEU A 494 -10.76 -14.00 -17.98
CA LEU A 494 -10.89 -13.30 -16.70
C LEU A 494 -11.75 -12.05 -16.89
N CYS A 495 -12.67 -11.81 -15.95
CA CYS A 495 -13.50 -10.61 -15.91
C CYS A 495 -13.47 -9.99 -14.50
N SER A 496 -13.85 -8.71 -14.43
CA SER A 496 -14.09 -8.01 -13.17
C SER A 496 -15.26 -8.68 -12.41
N PRO A 497 -15.17 -8.90 -11.09
CA PRO A 497 -16.23 -9.52 -10.29
C PRO A 497 -17.62 -8.90 -10.48
N ASN A 498 -17.68 -7.58 -10.68
CA ASN A 498 -18.92 -6.83 -10.83
C ASN A 498 -19.56 -6.93 -12.22
N LEU A 499 -18.85 -7.50 -13.20
CA LEU A 499 -19.29 -7.62 -14.60
C LEU A 499 -19.39 -9.06 -15.09
N CYS A 500 -18.83 -10.03 -14.37
CA CYS A 500 -18.92 -11.42 -14.74
C CYS A 500 -20.39 -11.90 -14.69
N ILE A 501 -20.94 -12.29 -15.83
CA ILE A 501 -22.13 -13.14 -15.85
C ILE A 501 -21.61 -14.56 -15.55
N PRO A 502 -22.08 -15.24 -14.49
CA PRO A 502 -21.69 -16.62 -14.24
C PRO A 502 -22.05 -17.46 -15.47
N ASN A 503 -21.07 -18.15 -16.04
CA ASN A 503 -21.32 -19.18 -17.05
C ASN A 503 -21.82 -20.46 -16.38
#